data_AF-A0A7I9Y273-F1
#
_entry.id   AF-A0A7I9Y273-F1
#
_cell.length_a   1.000
_cell.length_b   1.000
_cell.length_c   1.000
_cell.angle_alpha   90.00
_cell.angle_beta   90.00
_cell.angle_gamma   90.00
#
_symmetry.space_group_name_H-M   'P 1'
#
loop_
_entity.id
_entity.type
_entity.pdbx_description
1 polymer ?
#
loop_
_entity_poly.entity_id
_entity_poly.type
_entity_poly.pdbx_seq_one_letter_code
_entity_poly.pdbx_strand_id
1 'polypeptide(L)'
;MWSGNTAGRVRMTRSGNRQLNAALHRIAVTQIRLNGLGQVYYRKRLADSDSTTEALRCLKRRLARVVFGHLQTDEQNRQQPCQPAAA
;
A
#
# COMPACT_ATOMS: atom_id res chain seq x y z
N MET A 1 -12.18 3.84 -1.05
CA MET A 1 -11.39 4.59 -0.04
C MET A 1 -11.45 3.80 1.27
N TRP A 2 -10.33 3.40 1.87
CA TRP A 2 -10.31 2.60 3.11
C TRP A 2 -9.73 3.43 4.26
N SER A 3 -10.56 4.27 4.90
CA SER A 3 -10.19 4.94 6.14
C SER A 3 -9.88 3.89 7.22
N GLY A 4 -8.92 4.21 8.09
CA GLY A 4 -8.37 3.29 9.10
C GLY A 4 -9.01 3.36 10.47
N ASN A 5 -10.02 4.20 10.65
CA ASN A 5 -10.73 4.32 11.90
C ASN A 5 -12.19 4.63 11.57
N THR A 6 -13.12 3.75 11.91
CA THR A 6 -14.55 4.11 11.83
C THR A 6 -15.31 3.32 12.88
N ALA A 7 -15.62 3.98 13.99
CA ALA A 7 -16.61 3.56 14.99
C ALA A 7 -18.06 3.62 14.43
N GLY A 8 -18.25 3.19 13.17
CA GLY A 8 -19.49 3.33 12.40
C GLY A 8 -19.44 2.60 11.06
N ARG A 9 -20.60 2.32 10.47
CA ARG A 9 -20.74 1.55 9.21
C ARG A 9 -20.00 2.24 8.06
N VAL A 10 -18.84 1.71 7.69
CA VAL A 10 -18.10 2.14 6.49
C VAL A 10 -18.88 1.71 5.25
N ARG A 11 -19.46 2.67 4.53
CA ARG A 11 -20.10 2.38 3.24
C ARG A 11 -19.00 2.06 2.22
N MET A 12 -19.07 0.86 1.64
CA MET A 12 -18.14 0.42 0.61
C MET A 12 -18.39 1.24 -0.65
N THR A 13 -17.61 2.31 -0.85
CA THR A 13 -17.69 3.12 -2.07
C THR A 13 -17.30 2.27 -3.27
N ARG A 14 -18.21 2.19 -4.26
CA ARG A 14 -17.89 1.53 -5.54
C ARG A 14 -17.03 2.36 -6.48
N SER A 15 -16.76 3.60 -6.10
CA SER A 15 -16.00 4.58 -6.87
C SER A 15 -14.48 4.38 -6.73
N GLY A 16 -13.71 4.94 -7.68
CA GLY A 16 -12.24 4.92 -7.70
C GLY A 16 -11.62 3.84 -8.61
N ASN A 17 -10.28 3.86 -8.75
CA ASN A 17 -9.55 2.95 -9.65
C ASN A 17 -9.63 1.48 -9.16
N ARG A 18 -10.49 0.68 -9.80
CA ARG A 18 -10.72 -0.72 -9.41
C ARG A 18 -9.53 -1.63 -9.67
N GLN A 19 -8.83 -1.39 -10.78
CA GLN A 19 -7.67 -2.20 -11.17
C GLN A 19 -6.54 -2.02 -10.15
N LEU A 20 -6.25 -0.77 -9.76
CA LEU A 20 -5.26 -0.47 -8.74
C LEU A 20 -5.61 -1.11 -7.39
N ASN A 21 -6.87 -0.99 -6.96
CA ASN A 21 -7.32 -1.59 -5.70
C ASN A 21 -7.22 -3.13 -5.72
N ALA A 22 -7.52 -3.76 -6.86
CA ALA A 22 -7.38 -5.19 -7.03
C ALA A 22 -5.90 -5.62 -7.03
N ALA A 23 -5.03 -4.87 -7.71
CA ALA A 23 -3.59 -5.12 -7.74
C ALA A 23 -2.98 -5.04 -6.33
N LEU A 24 -3.26 -3.97 -5.58
CA LEU A 24 -2.81 -3.83 -4.19
C LEU A 24 -3.34 -4.96 -3.29
N HIS A 25 -4.57 -5.42 -3.53
CA HIS A 25 -5.10 -6.55 -2.78
C HIS A 25 -4.36 -7.85 -3.08
N ARG A 26 -4.08 -8.14 -4.36
CA ARG A 26 -3.33 -9.33 -4.78
C ARG A 26 -1.92 -9.31 -4.19
N ILE A 27 -1.21 -8.18 -4.31
CA ILE A 27 0.14 -8.01 -3.73
C ILE A 27 0.12 -8.28 -2.23
N ALA A 28 -0.85 -7.71 -1.49
CA ALA A 28 -0.96 -7.94 -0.05
C ALA A 28 -1.17 -9.41 0.30
N VAL A 29 -2.04 -10.14 -0.42
CA VAL A 29 -2.28 -11.56 -0.19
C VAL A 29 -1.02 -12.38 -0.50
N THR A 30 -0.34 -12.07 -1.60
CA THR A 30 0.93 -12.72 -1.95
C THR A 30 2.00 -12.49 -0.89
N GLN A 31 2.16 -11.25 -0.40
CA GLN A 31 3.14 -10.93 0.64
C GLN A 31 2.84 -11.54 2.01
N ILE A 32 1.57 -11.85 2.32
CA ILE A 32 1.20 -12.58 3.54
C ILE A 32 1.55 -14.07 3.41
N ARG A 33 1.35 -14.63 2.22
CA ARG A 33 1.65 -16.05 1.92
C ARG A 33 3.15 -16.31 1.85
N LEU A 34 3.92 -15.38 1.29
CA LEU A 34 5.36 -15.49 1.20
C LEU A 34 6.02 -15.04 2.53
N ASN A 35 7.12 -15.69 2.90
CA ASN A 35 7.90 -15.34 4.10
C ASN A 35 8.72 -14.07 3.86
N GLY A 36 8.06 -12.90 3.88
CA GLY A 36 8.69 -11.61 3.62
C GLY A 36 8.24 -10.49 4.56
N LEU A 37 8.69 -9.27 4.28
CA LEU A 37 8.43 -8.08 5.10
C LEU A 37 6.93 -7.79 5.31
N GLY A 38 6.08 -8.12 4.32
CA GLY A 38 4.64 -7.95 4.43
C GLY A 38 4.00 -8.92 5.42
N GLN A 39 4.46 -10.17 5.48
CA GLN A 39 4.02 -11.17 6.47
C GLN A 39 4.44 -10.77 7.88
N VAL A 40 5.70 -10.34 8.07
CA VAL A 40 6.20 -9.86 9.37
C VAL A 40 5.36 -8.68 9.86
N TYR A 41 5.09 -7.71 8.99
CA TYR A 41 4.25 -6.58 9.33
C TYR A 41 2.81 -6.98 9.67
N TYR A 42 2.23 -7.89 8.90
CA TYR A 42 0.88 -8.40 9.15
C TYR A 42 0.80 -9.12 10.50
N ARG A 43 1.77 -9.99 10.80
CA ARG A 43 1.86 -10.69 12.09
C ARG A 43 2.06 -9.73 13.27
N LYS A 44 2.90 -8.70 13.09
CA LYS A 44 3.07 -7.66 14.11
C LYS A 44 1.74 -6.96 14.42
N ARG A 45 0.97 -6.59 13.40
CA ARG A 45 -0.35 -5.96 13.60
C ARG A 45 -1.34 -6.90 14.29
N LEU A 46 -1.33 -8.19 13.98
CA LEU A 46 -2.13 -9.18 14.70
C LEU A 46 -1.71 -9.31 16.18
N ALA A 47 -0.41 -9.23 16.48
CA ALA A 47 0.09 -9.22 17.85
C ALA A 47 -0.31 -7.93 18.59
N ASP A 48 -0.41 -6.81 17.88
CA ASP A 48 -0.88 -5.51 18.40
C ASP A 48 -2.42 -5.45 18.59
N SER A 49 -3.12 -6.59 18.62
CA SER A 49 -4.58 -6.75 18.81
C SER A 49 -5.50 -6.25 17.67
N ASP A 50 -4.96 -5.97 16.48
CA ASP A 50 -5.81 -5.68 15.31
C ASP A 50 -6.60 -6.93 14.87
N SER A 51 -7.82 -6.72 14.37
CA SER A 51 -8.52 -7.76 13.60
C SER A 51 -7.75 -8.11 12.32
N THR A 52 -7.88 -9.34 11.81
CA THR A 52 -7.32 -9.76 10.52
C THR A 52 -7.67 -8.79 9.37
N THR A 53 -8.89 -8.26 9.37
CA THR A 53 -9.33 -7.28 8.38
C THR A 53 -8.63 -5.92 8.53
N GLU A 54 -8.32 -5.51 9.76
CA GLU A 54 -7.62 -4.27 10.07
C GLU A 54 -6.13 -4.38 9.76
N ALA A 55 -5.49 -5.48 10.15
CA ALA A 55 -4.11 -5.80 9.82
C ALA A 55 -3.91 -5.84 8.30
N LEU A 56 -4.81 -6.50 7.56
CA LEU A 56 -4.78 -6.52 6.09
C LEU A 56 -4.97 -5.12 5.50
N ARG A 57 -5.85 -4.30 6.08
CA ARG A 57 -6.08 -2.91 5.64
C ARG A 57 -4.83 -2.05 5.89
N CYS A 58 -4.18 -2.20 7.04
CA CYS A 58 -2.91 -1.56 7.37
C CYS A 58 -1.82 -1.95 6.37
N LEU A 59 -1.71 -3.23 6.01
CA LEU A 59 -0.74 -3.69 5.01
C LEU A 59 -1.01 -3.06 3.63
N LYS A 60 -2.27 -3.09 3.15
CA LYS A 60 -2.64 -2.47 1.87
C LYS A 60 -2.34 -0.97 1.83
N ARG A 61 -2.58 -0.24 2.93
CA ARG A 61 -2.23 1.20 3.02
C ARG A 61 -0.73 1.42 2.96
N ARG A 62 0.06 0.60 3.65
CA ARG A 62 1.52 0.67 3.59
C ARG A 62 2.01 0.46 2.16
N LEU A 63 1.48 -0.54 1.45
CA LEU A 63 1.81 -0.80 0.05
C LEU A 63 1.45 0.38 -0.86
N ALA A 64 0.28 0.97 -0.68
CA ALA A 64 -0.13 2.14 -1.46
C ALA A 64 0.84 3.33 -1.29
N ARG A 65 1.31 3.59 -0.06
CA ARG A 65 2.30 4.63 0.22
C ARG A 65 3.65 4.34 -0.45
N VAL A 66 4.11 3.09 -0.40
CA VAL A 66 5.36 2.68 -1.05
C VAL A 66 5.26 2.86 -2.56
N VAL A 67 4.18 2.36 -3.19
CA VAL A 67 3.95 2.52 -4.63
C VAL A 67 3.88 3.99 -5.02
N PHE A 68 3.16 4.81 -4.25
CA PHE A 68 3.11 6.26 -4.50
C PHE A 68 4.48 6.91 -4.41
N GLY A 69 5.29 6.55 -3.40
CA GLY A 69 6.66 7.03 -3.27
C GLY A 69 7.52 6.68 -4.49
N HIS A 70 7.45 5.44 -4.98
CA HIS A 70 8.14 5.05 -6.20
C HIS A 70 7.67 5.83 -7.43
N LEU A 71 6.36 5.98 -7.63
CA LEU A 71 5.83 6.76 -8.74
C LEU A 71 6.29 8.23 -8.69
N GLN A 72 6.38 8.81 -7.50
CA GLN A 72 6.88 10.17 -7.31
C GLN A 72 8.39 10.26 -7.59
N THR A 73 9.19 9.30 -7.14
CA THR A 73 10.62 9.21 -7.47
C THR A 73 10.83 9.06 -8.97
N ASP A 74 10.05 8.19 -9.63
CA ASP A 74 10.13 7.96 -11.07
C ASP A 74 9.77 9.23 -11.85
N GLU A 75 8.74 9.95 -11.40
CA GLU A 75 8.36 11.23 -12.00
C GLU A 75 9.45 12.29 -11.78
N GLN A 76 10.04 12.38 -10.59
CA GLN A 76 11.16 13.30 -10.33
C GLN A 76 12.37 12.98 -11.22
N ASN A 77 12.71 11.71 -11.38
CA ASN A 77 13.80 11.27 -12.27
C ASN A 77 13.49 11.59 -13.74
N ARG A 78 12.23 11.49 -14.16
CA ARG A 78 11.81 11.89 -15.52
C ARG A 78 11.91 13.40 -15.74
N GLN A 79 11.57 14.19 -14.72
CA GLN A 79 11.59 15.65 -14.77
C GLN A 79 13.01 16.22 -14.62
N GLN A 80 13.99 15.42 -14.17
CA GLN A 80 15.40 15.78 -14.22
C GLN A 80 15.96 15.47 -15.63
N PRO A 81 16.11 16.47 -16.53
CA PRO A 81 16.92 16.27 -17.72
C PRO A 81 18.36 15.92 -17.31
N CYS A 82 19.09 15.23 -18.18
CA CYS A 82 20.47 14.86 -17.93
C CYS A 82 21.25 16.07 -17.40
N GLN A 83 21.94 15.90 -16.27
CA GLN A 83 22.91 16.91 -15.90
C GLN A 83 23.93 16.97 -17.03
N PRO A 84 24.15 18.13 -17.68
CA PRO A 84 25.18 18.22 -18.69
C PRO A 84 26.49 17.88 -18.00
N ALA A 85 27.25 16.95 -18.60
CA ALA A 85 28.58 16.61 -18.11
C ALA A 85 29.38 17.91 -17.97
N ALA A 86 29.84 18.20 -16.76
CA ALA A 86 30.63 19.38 -16.47
C ALA A 86 31.85 19.38 -17.40
N ALA A 87 32.02 20.50 -18.12
CA ALA A 87 33.12 20.75 -19.05
C ALA A 87 34.44 21.05 -18.31
#